data_AF-A0A849SGN6-F1
#
_entry.id   AF-A0A849SGN6-F1
#
_cell.length_a   1.000
_cell.length_b   1.000
_cell.length_c   1.000
_cell.angle_alpha   90.00
_cell.angle_beta   90.00
_cell.angle_gamma   90.00
#
_symmetry.space_group_name_H-M   'P 1'
#
loop_
_entity.id
_entity.type
_entity.pdbx_description
1 polymer ?
#
loop_
_entity_poly.entity_id
_entity_poly.type
_entity_poly.pdbx_seq_one_letter_code
_entity_poly.pdbx_strand_id
1 'polypeptide(L)'
;MKIFRKIVILFFALCPLIASAENLLGYLTDSAGKYIGPSVEDNITTMDTDKNGFADVTEVRAYLALKHGKDYEKALLDRWEIRSLGGSCPIPFAKEFYSESSQ
;
A
#
# COMPACT_ATOMS: atom_id res chain seq x y z
N MET A 1 -9.57 24.39 49.03
CA MET A 1 -8.75 25.03 47.98
C MET A 1 -7.78 24.11 47.22
N LYS A 2 -7.08 23.15 47.86
CA LYS A 2 -6.09 22.28 47.17
C LYS A 2 -6.68 21.37 46.09
N ILE A 3 -7.90 20.86 46.27
CA ILE A 3 -8.58 19.96 45.32
C ILE A 3 -9.09 20.73 44.09
N PHE A 4 -9.64 21.92 44.29
CA PHE A 4 -10.10 22.80 43.19
C PHE A 4 -8.94 23.19 42.25
N ARG A 5 -7.76 23.46 42.81
CA ARG A 5 -6.55 23.75 42.04
C ARG A 5 -6.07 22.55 41.21
N LYS A 6 -6.21 21.32 41.72
CA LYS A 6 -5.86 20.09 40.97
C LYS A 6 -6.86 19.81 39.84
N ILE A 7 -8.15 20.06 40.07
CA ILE A 7 -9.20 19.90 39.05
C ILE A 7 -9.02 20.92 37.92
N VAL A 8 -8.70 22.17 38.25
CA VAL A 8 -8.42 23.22 37.25
C VAL A 8 -7.18 22.88 36.40
N ILE A 9 -6.11 22.36 37.02
CA ILE A 9 -4.91 21.93 36.28
C ILE A 9 -5.21 20.72 35.39
N LEU A 10 -6.02 19.76 35.85
CA LEU A 10 -6.41 18.59 35.06
C LEU A 10 -7.27 19.00 33.84
N PHE A 11 -8.19 19.96 34.01
CA PHE A 11 -8.99 20.49 32.92
C PHE A 11 -8.15 21.27 31.90
N PHE A 12 -7.18 22.07 32.36
CA PHE A 12 -6.29 22.83 31.48
C PHE A 12 -5.31 21.92 30.71
N ALA A 13 -4.91 20.79 31.29
CA ALA A 13 -4.06 19.79 30.65
C ALA A 13 -4.81 18.87 29.65
N LEU A 14 -6.14 18.74 29.75
CA LEU A 14 -6.95 17.98 28.79
C LEU A 14 -7.45 18.81 27.59
N CYS A 15 -7.47 20.14 27.68
CA CYS A 15 -7.92 21.01 26.59
C CYS A 15 -7.14 20.93 25.26
N PRO A 16 -5.81 20.69 25.20
CA PRO A 16 -5.12 20.66 23.90
C PRO A 16 -5.38 19.39 23.07
N LEU A 17 -6.04 18.37 23.63
CA LEU A 17 -6.24 17.09 22.92
C LEU A 17 -7.39 17.10 21.89
N ILE A 18 -8.25 18.12 21.89
CA ILE A 18 -9.44 18.16 21.03
C ILE A 18 -9.16 18.90 19.69
N ALA A 19 -7.95 19.47 19.52
CA ALA A 19 -7.63 20.36 18.39
C ALA A 19 -6.95 19.68 17.18
N SER A 20 -6.79 18.36 17.14
CA SER A 20 -6.00 17.67 16.10
C SER A 20 -6.71 16.43 15.52
N ALA A 21 -7.89 16.65 14.95
CA ALA A 21 -8.59 15.63 14.13
C ALA A 21 -9.14 16.24 12.83
N GLU A 22 -9.49 17.52 12.84
CA GLU A 22 -9.50 18.38 11.65
C GLU A 22 -8.02 18.47 11.18
N ASN A 23 -7.56 18.08 10.00
CA ASN A 23 -8.24 17.89 8.75
C ASN A 23 -7.33 17.02 7.84
N LEU A 24 -7.29 15.70 8.04
CA LEU A 24 -6.51 14.80 7.16
C LEU A 24 -6.97 14.96 5.69
N LEU A 25 -8.29 15.12 5.49
CA LEU A 25 -8.85 15.49 4.19
C LEU A 25 -8.29 16.83 3.70
N GLY A 26 -8.33 17.90 4.50
CA GLY A 26 -7.73 19.19 4.12
C GLY A 26 -6.21 19.17 3.92
N TYR A 27 -5.49 18.17 4.46
CA TYR A 27 -4.07 17.94 4.16
C TYR A 27 -3.87 17.17 2.86
N LEU A 28 -4.81 16.32 2.48
CA LEU A 28 -4.77 15.49 1.27
C LEU A 28 -5.47 16.14 0.08
N THR A 29 -6.24 17.22 0.27
CA THR A 29 -7.02 17.90 -0.77
C THR A 29 -6.82 19.41 -0.80
N ASP A 30 -6.89 20.03 -1.99
CA ASP A 30 -6.82 21.48 -2.17
C ASP A 30 -8.10 22.21 -1.74
N SER A 31 -8.14 23.53 -1.93
CA SER A 31 -9.31 24.36 -1.62
C SER A 31 -10.56 24.04 -2.45
N ALA A 32 -10.42 23.27 -3.54
CA ALA A 32 -11.52 22.76 -4.35
C ALA A 32 -11.89 21.31 -3.97
N GLY A 33 -11.26 20.72 -2.95
CA GLY A 33 -11.47 19.34 -2.52
C GLY A 33 -10.81 18.29 -3.42
N LYS A 34 -9.91 18.69 -4.33
CA LYS A 34 -9.19 17.76 -5.20
C LYS A 34 -7.95 17.22 -4.49
N TYR A 35 -7.73 15.91 -4.59
CA TYR A 35 -6.53 15.27 -4.05
C TYR A 35 -5.24 15.91 -4.60
N ILE A 36 -4.33 16.30 -3.69
CA ILE A 36 -3.06 16.98 -4.02
C ILE A 36 -1.83 16.05 -3.98
N GLY A 37 -2.01 14.79 -3.60
CA GLY A 37 -0.90 13.84 -3.60
C GLY A 37 -0.53 13.37 -5.02
N PRO A 38 0.52 12.53 -5.12
CA PRO A 38 1.01 12.05 -6.41
C PRO A 38 -0.09 11.29 -7.15
N SER A 39 -0.20 11.55 -8.45
CA SER A 39 -1.12 10.82 -9.32
C SER A 39 -0.69 9.37 -9.48
N VAL A 40 -1.54 8.54 -10.09
CA VAL A 40 -1.17 7.16 -10.42
C VAL A 40 0.00 7.16 -11.40
N GLU A 41 -0.02 8.09 -12.35
CA GLU A 41 0.99 8.29 -13.37
C GLU A 41 2.34 8.71 -12.77
N ASP A 42 2.33 9.61 -11.77
CA ASP A 42 3.54 10.00 -11.05
C ASP A 42 4.16 8.82 -10.29
N ASN A 43 3.30 7.99 -9.68
CA ASN A 43 3.76 6.79 -8.98
C ASN A 43 4.34 5.77 -9.96
N ILE A 44 3.71 5.54 -11.11
CA ILE A 44 4.25 4.64 -12.15
C ILE A 44 5.57 5.18 -12.68
N THR A 45 5.69 6.48 -12.94
CA THR A 45 6.93 7.11 -13.41
C THR A 45 8.08 6.95 -12.40
N THR A 46 7.74 6.90 -11.12
CA THR A 46 8.70 6.66 -10.02
C THR A 46 9.07 5.18 -9.90
N MET A 47 8.13 4.27 -10.18
CA MET A 47 8.35 2.82 -10.13
C MET A 47 9.13 2.29 -11.35
N ASP A 48 8.83 2.80 -12.55
CA ASP A 48 9.49 2.43 -13.82
C ASP A 48 10.94 2.92 -13.81
N THR A 49 11.85 2.04 -13.40
CA THR A 49 13.28 2.31 -13.25
C THR A 49 14.04 2.04 -14.53
N ASP A 50 13.61 1.06 -15.31
CA ASP A 50 14.22 0.71 -16.59
C ASP A 50 13.73 1.59 -17.76
N LYS A 51 12.72 2.43 -17.52
CA LYS A 51 12.12 3.40 -18.47
C LYS A 51 11.51 2.72 -19.68
N ASN A 52 10.93 1.53 -19.48
CA ASN A 52 10.24 0.77 -20.52
C ASN A 52 8.78 1.22 -20.72
N GLY A 53 8.27 2.12 -19.88
CA GLY A 53 6.92 2.68 -19.95
C GLY A 53 5.87 1.98 -19.08
N PHE A 54 6.26 0.99 -18.27
CA PHE A 54 5.41 0.37 -17.26
C PHE A 54 6.22 -0.06 -16.04
N ALA A 55 5.53 -0.36 -14.93
CA ALA A 55 6.18 -0.90 -13.74
C ALA A 55 5.94 -2.41 -13.68
N ASP A 56 7.01 -3.20 -13.68
CA ASP A 56 6.91 -4.65 -13.53
C ASP A 56 6.74 -5.08 -12.06
N VAL A 57 6.49 -6.38 -11.82
CA VAL A 57 6.27 -6.90 -10.45
C VAL A 57 7.48 -6.70 -9.54
N THR A 58 8.70 -6.73 -10.09
CA THR A 58 9.93 -6.55 -9.34
C THR A 58 10.10 -5.09 -8.93
N GLU A 59 9.78 -4.15 -9.82
CA GLU A 59 9.81 -2.71 -9.57
C GLU A 59 8.71 -2.29 -8.59
N VAL A 60 7.50 -2.82 -8.74
CA VAL A 60 6.40 -2.63 -7.79
C VAL A 60 6.80 -3.15 -6.40
N ARG A 61 7.40 -4.35 -6.31
CA ARG A 61 7.88 -4.89 -5.05
C ARG A 61 8.97 -4.01 -4.44
N ALA A 62 9.94 -3.55 -5.23
CA ALA A 62 11.00 -2.67 -4.76
C ALA A 62 10.44 -1.34 -4.22
N TYR A 63 9.50 -0.72 -4.94
CA TYR A 63 8.84 0.50 -4.52
C TYR A 63 8.05 0.34 -3.23
N LEU A 64 7.24 -0.72 -3.11
CA LEU A 64 6.48 -1.01 -1.90
C LEU A 64 7.40 -1.32 -0.70
N ALA A 65 8.53 -2.01 -0.94
CA ALA A 65 9.52 -2.27 0.09
C ALA A 65 10.15 -0.99 0.64
N LEU A 66 10.38 0.02 -0.22
CA LEU A 66 10.87 1.34 0.21
C LEU A 66 9.86 2.11 1.05
N LYS A 67 8.55 1.94 0.80
CA LYS A 67 7.48 2.67 1.50
C LYS A 67 7.02 2.00 2.79
N HIS A 68 6.90 0.68 2.79
CA HIS A 68 6.24 -0.09 3.85
C HIS A 68 7.14 -1.15 4.50
N GLY A 69 8.33 -1.38 3.97
CA GLY A 69 9.27 -2.39 4.44
C GLY A 69 9.28 -3.66 3.60
N LYS A 70 10.34 -4.44 3.75
CA LYS A 70 10.72 -5.55 2.84
C LYS A 70 9.66 -6.64 2.65
N ASP A 71 8.86 -6.91 3.68
CA ASP A 71 7.88 -8.01 3.69
C ASP A 71 6.43 -7.56 3.43
N TYR A 72 6.23 -6.30 3.02
CA TYR A 72 4.91 -5.78 2.71
C TYR A 72 4.25 -6.58 1.58
N GLU A 73 3.07 -7.13 1.85
CA GLU A 73 2.28 -7.94 0.90
C GLU A 73 3.07 -9.08 0.23
N LYS A 74 4.07 -9.64 0.93
CA LYS A 74 4.99 -10.66 0.40
C LYS A 74 4.27 -11.81 -0.30
N ALA A 75 3.25 -12.40 0.34
CA ALA A 75 2.52 -13.53 -0.23
C ALA A 75 1.77 -13.18 -1.53
N LEU A 76 1.32 -11.93 -1.69
CA LEU A 76 0.68 -11.46 -2.91
C LEU A 76 1.71 -11.25 -4.01
N LEU A 77 2.80 -10.54 -3.70
CA LEU A 77 3.86 -10.22 -4.65
C LEU A 77 4.59 -11.47 -5.14
N ASP A 78 4.82 -12.45 -4.26
CA ASP A 78 5.39 -13.76 -4.62
C ASP A 78 4.50 -14.48 -5.64
N ARG A 79 3.17 -14.43 -5.48
CA ARG A 79 2.24 -15.01 -6.48
C ARG A 79 2.28 -14.27 -7.81
N TRP A 80 2.42 -12.95 -7.79
CA TRP A 80 2.49 -12.15 -9.02
C TRP A 80 3.78 -12.43 -9.79
N GLU A 81 4.90 -12.58 -9.10
CA GLU A 81 6.19 -12.94 -9.70
C GLU A 81 6.14 -14.36 -10.30
N ILE A 82 5.54 -15.33 -9.60
CA ILE A 82 5.33 -16.67 -10.17
C ILE A 82 4.46 -16.62 -11.44
N ARG A 83 3.45 -15.75 -11.46
CA ARG A 83 2.60 -15.57 -12.66
C ARG A 83 3.32 -14.85 -13.78
N SER A 84 4.15 -13.84 -13.50
CA SER A 84 4.91 -13.13 -14.52
C SER A 84 5.94 -14.02 -15.21
N LEU A 85 6.46 -15.02 -14.49
CA LEU A 85 7.37 -16.04 -15.01
C LEU A 85 6.68 -17.11 -15.88
N GLY A 86 5.37 -16.98 -16.15
CA GLY A 86 4.64 -17.90 -17.04
C GLY A 86 3.98 -19.08 -16.35
N GLY A 87 3.87 -19.07 -15.03
CA GLY A 87 3.07 -20.04 -14.27
C GLY A 87 1.56 -19.82 -14.47
N SER A 88 1.06 -20.13 -15.67
CA SER A 88 -0.37 -20.36 -15.88
C SER A 88 -0.79 -21.50 -14.94
N CYS A 89 -1.92 -21.32 -14.26
CA CYS A 89 -2.45 -22.23 -13.24
C CYS A 89 -2.13 -23.72 -13.52
N PRO A 90 -1.65 -24.50 -12.53
CA PRO A 90 -1.72 -25.95 -12.66
C PRO A 90 -3.21 -26.29 -12.73
N ILE A 91 -3.69 -26.55 -13.95
CA ILE A 91 -5.04 -27.05 -14.12
C ILE A 91 -5.03 -28.45 -13.50
N PRO A 92 -5.81 -28.71 -12.44
CA PRO A 92 -5.72 -29.99 -11.71
C PRO A 92 -5.98 -31.20 -12.62
N PHE A 93 -6.77 -31.01 -13.67
CA PHE A 93 -7.14 -32.07 -14.62
C PHE A 93 -6.07 -32.37 -15.67
N ALA A 94 -5.09 -31.50 -15.92
CA ALA A 94 -4.19 -31.67 -17.06
C ALA A 94 -3.23 -32.87 -16.88
N LYS A 95 -3.04 -33.37 -15.65
CA LYS A 95 -2.19 -34.54 -15.41
C LYS A 95 -2.81 -35.86 -15.90
N GLU A 96 -4.14 -35.95 -15.94
CA GLU A 96 -4.87 -37.18 -16.28
C GLU A 96 -5.05 -37.38 -17.79
N PHE A 97 -5.05 -36.31 -18.60
CA PHE A 97 -5.20 -36.43 -20.06
C PHE A 97 -3.91 -36.80 -20.80
N TYR A 98 -2.73 -36.47 -20.24
CA TYR A 98 -1.44 -36.79 -20.88
C TYR A 98 -0.87 -38.15 -20.43
N SER A 99 -1.50 -38.86 -19.49
CA SER A 99 -1.07 -40.21 -19.10
C SER A 99 -1.60 -41.32 -20.02
N GLU A 100 -2.63 -41.06 -20.84
CA GLU A 100 -3.22 -42.09 -21.71
C GLU A 100 -2.76 -42.04 -23.18
N SER A 101 -1.96 -41.05 -23.60
CA SER A 101 -1.47 -40.97 -24.99
C SER A 101 -0.12 -41.67 -25.23
N SER A 102 0.28 -42.60 -24.36
CA SER A 102 1.54 -43.37 -24.49
C SER A 102 1.36 -44.89 -24.56
N GLN A 103 0.24 -45.36 -25.12
CA GLN A 103 0.06 -46.74 -25.58
C GLN A 103 -0.24 -46.80 -27.08
#